data_AF-G8M337-F1
#
_entry.id   AF-G8M337-F1
#
_cell.length_a   1.000
_cell.length_b   1.000
_cell.length_c   1.000
_cell.angle_alpha   90.00
_cell.angle_beta   90.00
_cell.angle_gamma   90.00
#
_symmetry.space_group_name_H-M   'P 1'
#
loop_
_entity.id
_entity.type
_entity.pdbx_description
1 polymer ?
#
loop_
_entity_poly.entity_id
_entity_poly.type
_entity_poly.pdbx_seq_one_letter_code
_entity_poly.pdbx_strand_id
1 'polypeptide(L)'
;MSKKVNLMFIISAILVVAMVLVIFAFSTQQGDISTGTSKEILDSLLEKLGIQSYIEKNEWIYEHRNFIFRKILHFFEYAILATLVFITLRFGNVKLKYIPAITILFTFAVAAIDEYYQSHIPGRSPRIRDVFIDTLGSIAAIIAILLRMKKFSRIKKDEVY
;
A
#
# COMPACT_ATOMS: atom_id res chain seq x y z
N MET A 1 -4.09 13.36 26.87
CA MET A 1 -3.05 12.53 26.19
C MET A 1 -1.69 12.97 26.67
N SER A 2 -0.72 12.04 26.83
CA SER A 2 0.65 12.42 27.16
C SER A 2 1.31 13.15 25.97
N LYS A 3 2.30 14.02 26.24
CA LYS A 3 3.05 14.74 25.19
C LYS A 3 3.59 13.79 24.11
N LYS A 4 4.04 12.59 24.51
CA LYS A 4 4.52 11.54 23.60
C LYS A 4 3.43 11.01 22.66
N VAL A 5 2.23 10.74 23.19
CA VAL A 5 1.10 10.25 22.37
C VAL A 5 0.64 11.31 21.37
N ASN A 6 0.61 12.59 21.78
CA ASN A 6 0.32 13.70 20.86
C ASN A 6 1.35 13.79 19.73
N LEU A 7 2.65 13.66 20.05
CA LEU A 7 3.71 13.71 19.06
C LEU A 7 3.61 12.56 18.05
N MET A 8 3.37 11.32 18.51
CA MET A 8 3.21 10.16 17.63
C MET A 8 1.98 10.28 16.72
N PHE A 9 0.88 10.83 17.24
CA PHE A 9 -0.29 11.16 16.43
C PHE A 9 0.09 12.13 15.30
N ILE A 10 0.73 13.25 15.62
CA ILE A 10 1.12 14.28 14.64
C ILE A 10 2.07 13.69 13.58
N ILE A 11 3.11 12.97 14.00
CA ILE A 11 4.07 12.35 13.07
C ILE A 11 3.36 11.39 12.11
N SER A 12 2.54 10.48 12.65
CA SER A 12 1.82 9.52 11.81
C SER A 12 0.84 10.19 10.85
N ALA A 13 0.14 11.25 11.29
CA ALA A 13 -0.76 12.01 10.44
C ALA A 13 -0.02 12.71 9.29
N ILE A 14 1.15 13.31 9.56
CA ILE A 14 2.02 13.88 8.52
C ILE A 14 2.45 12.81 7.52
N LEU A 15 2.83 11.62 8.01
CA LEU A 15 3.22 10.50 7.14
C LEU A 15 2.05 9.99 6.29
N VAL A 16 0.81 9.99 6.80
CA VAL A 16 -0.38 9.68 6.01
C VAL A 16 -0.51 10.67 4.85
N VAL A 17 -0.42 11.97 5.13
CA VAL A 17 -0.50 13.01 4.09
C VAL A 17 0.64 12.85 3.07
N ALA A 18 1.87 12.64 3.54
CA ALA A 18 3.02 12.40 2.67
C ALA A 18 2.81 11.17 1.77
N MET A 19 2.30 10.07 2.31
CA MET A 19 2.04 8.85 1.55
C MET A 19 0.96 9.08 0.49
N VAL A 20 -0.11 9.82 0.81
CA VAL A 20 -1.13 10.21 -0.17
C VAL A 20 -0.50 11.04 -1.29
N LEU A 21 0.35 12.03 -0.95
CA LEU A 21 1.05 12.83 -1.97
C LEU A 21 1.96 11.98 -2.86
N VAL A 22 2.65 10.98 -2.31
CA VAL A 22 3.46 10.04 -3.08
C VAL A 22 2.61 9.24 -4.07
N ILE A 23 1.46 8.73 -3.64
CA ILE A 23 0.52 8.00 -4.52
C ILE A 23 0.10 8.89 -5.69
N PHE A 24 -0.38 10.11 -5.41
CA PHE A 24 -0.79 11.04 -6.46
C PHE A 24 0.38 11.47 -7.36
N ALA A 25 1.60 11.60 -6.82
CA ALA A 25 2.79 11.92 -7.62
C ALA A 25 3.17 10.79 -8.60
N PHE A 26 2.92 9.53 -8.26
CA PHE A 26 3.08 8.43 -9.21
C PHE A 26 1.92 8.33 -10.20
N SER A 27 0.72 8.73 -9.79
CA SER A 27 -0.48 8.74 -10.64
C SER A 27 -0.51 9.86 -11.67
N THR A 28 0.17 10.99 -11.42
CA THR A 28 0.30 12.09 -12.39
C THR A 28 1.19 11.73 -13.58
N GLN A 29 2.03 10.70 -13.46
CA GLN A 29 2.91 10.28 -14.56
C GLN A 29 2.09 9.70 -15.72
N GLN A 30 2.38 10.15 -16.94
CA GLN A 30 1.82 9.56 -18.16
C GLN A 30 2.05 8.05 -18.22
N GLY A 31 1.14 7.32 -18.87
CA GLY A 31 1.15 5.86 -18.89
C GLY A 31 2.47 5.25 -19.37
N ASP A 32 3.06 5.83 -20.42
CA ASP A 32 4.31 5.34 -21.00
C ASP A 32 5.51 5.57 -20.07
N ILE A 33 5.58 6.76 -19.46
CA ILE A 33 6.64 7.10 -18.50
C ILE A 33 6.57 6.18 -17.28
N SER A 34 5.38 6.02 -16.69
CA SER A 34 5.17 5.15 -15.52
C SER A 34 5.52 3.69 -15.81
N THR A 35 5.18 3.22 -17.01
CA THR A 35 5.50 1.86 -17.46
C THR A 35 7.00 1.69 -17.67
N GLY A 36 7.69 2.70 -18.23
CA GLY A 36 9.13 2.73 -18.39
C GLY A 36 9.89 2.69 -17.07
N THR A 37 9.59 3.60 -16.14
CA THR A 37 10.23 3.65 -14.82
C THR A 37 10.07 2.34 -14.04
N SER A 38 8.87 1.76 -14.08
CA SER A 38 8.60 0.47 -13.42
C SER A 38 9.41 -0.67 -14.04
N LYS A 39 9.58 -0.65 -15.37
CA LYS A 39 10.36 -1.65 -16.11
C LYS A 39 11.84 -1.55 -15.78
N GLU A 40 12.40 -0.34 -15.73
CA GLU A 40 13.81 -0.13 -15.37
C GLU A 40 14.14 -0.62 -13.95
N ILE A 41 13.27 -0.30 -12.98
CA ILE A 41 13.41 -0.78 -11.60
C ILE A 41 13.34 -2.31 -11.55
N LEU A 42 12.37 -2.90 -12.26
CA LEU A 42 12.18 -4.34 -12.30
C LEU A 42 13.38 -5.04 -12.94
N ASP A 43 13.79 -4.63 -14.15
CA ASP A 43 14.89 -5.26 -14.88
C ASP A 43 16.20 -5.16 -14.06
N SER A 44 16.46 -4.01 -13.40
CA SER A 44 17.61 -3.85 -12.48
C SER A 44 17.56 -4.80 -11.28
N LEU A 45 16.37 -5.07 -10.74
CA LEU A 45 16.18 -5.99 -9.61
C LEU A 45 16.36 -7.45 -10.06
N LEU A 46 15.81 -7.82 -11.22
CA LEU A 46 15.92 -9.17 -11.78
C LEU A 46 17.38 -9.52 -12.08
N GLU A 47 18.16 -8.57 -12.59
CA GLU A 47 19.59 -8.71 -12.84
C GLU A 47 20.36 -8.93 -11.53
N LYS A 48 20.14 -8.07 -10.52
CA LYS A 48 20.79 -8.19 -9.20
C LYS A 48 20.48 -9.49 -8.48
N LEU A 49 19.27 -10.03 -8.67
CA LEU A 49 18.85 -11.31 -8.11
C LEU A 49 19.32 -12.51 -8.93
N GLY A 50 19.90 -12.29 -10.12
CA GLY A 50 20.38 -13.36 -11.01
C GLY A 50 19.27 -14.24 -11.60
N ILE A 51 18.03 -13.75 -11.62
CA ILE A 51 16.85 -14.53 -12.06
C ILE A 51 16.35 -14.17 -13.46
N GLN A 52 17.00 -13.20 -14.12
CA GLN A 52 16.57 -12.69 -15.43
C GLN A 52 16.44 -13.79 -16.49
N SER A 53 17.42 -14.70 -16.58
CA SER A 53 17.41 -15.81 -17.54
C SER A 53 16.27 -16.82 -17.31
N TYR A 54 15.74 -16.92 -16.09
CA TYR A 54 14.56 -17.76 -15.79
C TYR A 54 13.26 -17.08 -16.23
N ILE A 55 13.17 -15.76 -16.09
CA ILE A 55 12.03 -14.96 -16.53
C ILE A 55 11.96 -14.96 -18.07
N GLU A 56 13.08 -14.74 -18.75
CA GLU A 56 13.16 -14.68 -20.22
C GLU A 56 12.81 -16.00 -20.91
N LYS A 57 13.04 -17.15 -20.24
CA LYS A 57 12.65 -18.47 -20.75
C LYS A 57 11.14 -18.70 -20.80
N ASN A 58 10.36 -17.91 -20.05
CA ASN A 58 8.90 -18.04 -19.98
C ASN A 58 8.26 -16.83 -20.65
N GLU A 59 7.86 -16.96 -21.93
CA GLU A 59 7.28 -15.87 -22.72
C GLU A 59 6.16 -15.14 -21.98
N TRP A 60 5.21 -15.89 -21.41
CA TRP A 60 4.09 -15.29 -20.67
C TRP A 60 4.54 -14.43 -19.48
N ILE A 61 5.50 -14.92 -18.69
CA ILE A 61 6.02 -14.17 -17.53
C ILE A 61 6.77 -12.95 -18.04
N TYR A 62 7.62 -13.11 -19.05
CA TYR A 62 8.39 -12.01 -19.62
C TYR A 62 7.49 -10.88 -20.13
N GLU A 63 6.42 -11.19 -20.84
CA GLU A 63 5.47 -10.19 -21.37
C GLU A 63 4.69 -9.47 -20.26
N HIS A 64 4.28 -10.18 -19.21
CA HIS A 64 3.40 -9.63 -18.18
C HIS A 64 4.13 -9.12 -16.93
N ARG A 65 5.45 -9.34 -16.82
CA ARG A 65 6.24 -9.03 -15.60
C ARG A 65 6.07 -7.60 -15.11
N ASN A 66 6.11 -6.62 -16.01
CA ASN A 66 6.05 -5.21 -15.63
C ASN A 66 4.64 -4.83 -15.15
N PHE A 67 3.61 -5.36 -15.81
CA PHE A 67 2.23 -5.18 -15.35
C PHE A 67 2.03 -5.78 -13.96
N ILE A 68 2.50 -7.01 -13.72
CA ILE A 68 2.42 -7.68 -12.41
C ILE A 68 3.17 -6.87 -11.36
N PHE A 69 4.39 -6.44 -11.66
CA PHE A 69 5.22 -5.66 -10.76
C PHE A 69 4.55 -4.35 -10.36
N ARG A 70 3.96 -3.62 -11.31
CA ARG A 70 3.18 -2.41 -11.02
C ARG A 70 1.99 -2.68 -10.09
N LYS A 71 1.24 -3.77 -10.30
CA LYS A 71 0.13 -4.12 -9.41
C LYS A 71 0.61 -4.48 -7.99
N ILE A 72 1.79 -5.08 -7.87
CA ILE A 72 2.43 -5.33 -6.58
C ILE A 72 2.84 -4.01 -5.90
N LEU A 73 3.43 -3.07 -6.64
CA LEU A 73 3.82 -1.76 -6.11
C LEU A 73 2.61 -1.01 -5.54
N HIS A 74 1.53 -0.87 -6.31
CA HIS A 74 0.31 -0.22 -5.84
C HIS A 74 -0.29 -0.94 -4.62
N PHE A 75 -0.37 -2.27 -4.65
CA PHE A 75 -0.79 -3.05 -3.49
C PHE A 75 0.00 -2.69 -2.21
N PHE A 76 1.33 -2.53 -2.32
CA PHE A 76 2.17 -2.14 -1.19
C PHE A 76 2.02 -0.67 -0.79
N GLU A 77 1.82 0.25 -1.73
CA GLU A 77 1.52 1.66 -1.43
C GLU A 77 0.28 1.78 -0.53
N TYR A 78 -0.80 1.09 -0.90
CA TYR A 78 -2.04 1.09 -0.13
C TYR A 78 -1.95 0.26 1.17
N ALA A 79 -1.08 -0.74 1.25
CA ALA A 79 -0.76 -1.44 2.49
C ALA A 79 -0.01 -0.53 3.50
N ILE A 80 0.95 0.27 3.01
CA ILE A 80 1.68 1.26 3.81
C ILE A 80 0.72 2.35 4.28
N LEU A 81 -0.10 2.90 3.37
CA LEU A 81 -1.11 3.90 3.72
C LEU A 81 -2.06 3.39 4.81
N ALA A 82 -2.61 2.18 4.65
CA ALA A 82 -3.48 1.57 5.65
C ALA A 82 -2.79 1.42 7.02
N THR A 83 -1.52 1.00 7.03
CA THR A 83 -0.73 0.89 8.26
C THR A 83 -0.58 2.24 8.96
N LEU A 84 -0.25 3.29 8.22
CA LEU A 84 -0.09 4.64 8.76
C LEU A 84 -1.42 5.17 9.33
N VAL A 85 -2.52 5.03 8.58
CA VAL A 85 -3.86 5.43 9.03
C VAL A 85 -4.28 4.67 10.28
N PHE A 86 -4.03 3.35 10.34
CA PHE A 86 -4.32 2.55 11.53
C PHE A 86 -3.57 3.08 12.75
N ILE A 87 -2.28 3.38 12.60
CA ILE A 87 -1.43 3.95 13.66
C ILE A 87 -1.96 5.32 14.09
N THR A 88 -2.30 6.21 13.15
CA THR A 88 -2.84 7.54 13.45
C THR A 88 -4.13 7.46 14.24
N LEU A 89 -5.09 6.63 13.81
CA LEU A 89 -6.36 6.45 14.53
C LEU A 89 -6.15 5.84 15.91
N ARG A 90 -5.15 4.95 16.08
CA ARG A 90 -4.82 4.36 17.37
C ARG A 90 -4.31 5.39 18.36
N PHE A 91 -3.46 6.32 17.92
CA PHE A 91 -2.97 7.42 18.76
C PHE A 91 -4.01 8.53 18.94
N GLY A 92 -4.96 8.68 18.00
CA GLY A 92 -6.10 9.60 18.09
C GLY A 92 -7.24 9.14 19.01
N ASN A 93 -7.02 8.12 19.86
CA ASN A 93 -8.00 7.54 20.78
C ASN A 93 -9.27 6.97 20.14
N VAL A 94 -9.24 6.60 18.86
CA VAL A 94 -10.35 5.89 18.23
C VAL A 94 -10.45 4.49 18.83
N LYS A 95 -11.68 4.03 19.12
CA LYS A 95 -11.90 2.67 19.67
C LYS A 95 -11.41 1.63 18.66
N LEU A 96 -10.57 0.70 19.12
CA LEU A 96 -9.88 -0.29 18.28
C LEU A 96 -10.83 -1.08 17.36
N LYS A 97 -12.06 -1.37 17.80
CA LYS A 97 -13.07 -2.08 17.01
C LYS A 97 -13.53 -1.33 15.74
N TYR A 98 -13.36 -0.01 15.69
CA TYR A 98 -13.75 0.82 14.54
C TYR A 98 -12.57 1.13 13.61
N ILE A 99 -11.34 1.03 14.10
CA ILE A 99 -10.14 1.40 13.33
C ILE A 99 -10.06 0.62 12.00
N PRO A 100 -10.20 -0.73 11.95
CA PRO A 100 -10.15 -1.47 10.69
C PRO A 100 -11.13 -0.94 9.62
N ALA A 101 -12.39 -0.74 10.00
CA ALA A 101 -13.43 -0.30 9.07
C ALA A 101 -13.17 1.13 8.55
N ILE A 102 -12.76 2.04 9.43
CA ILE A 102 -12.42 3.42 9.06
C ILE A 102 -11.19 3.44 8.13
N THR A 103 -10.16 2.64 8.45
CA THR A 103 -8.96 2.54 7.61
C THR A 103 -9.31 2.03 6.21
N ILE A 104 -10.07 0.94 6.08
CA ILE A 104 -10.47 0.38 4.77
C ILE A 104 -11.29 1.39 3.99
N LEU A 105 -12.27 2.05 4.63
CA LEU A 105 -13.11 3.03 3.95
C LEU A 105 -12.28 4.22 3.45
N PHE A 106 -11.33 4.69 4.25
CA PHE A 106 -10.43 5.76 3.87
C PHE A 106 -9.54 5.36 2.69
N THR A 107 -8.88 4.21 2.75
CA THR A 107 -7.97 3.79 1.67
C THR A 107 -8.72 3.42 0.39
N PHE A 108 -9.91 2.82 0.50
CA PHE A 108 -10.81 2.62 -0.65
C PHE A 108 -11.18 3.95 -1.31
N ALA A 109 -11.52 4.97 -0.53
CA ALA A 109 -11.83 6.29 -1.07
C ALA A 109 -10.61 6.90 -1.77
N VAL A 110 -9.41 6.80 -1.18
CA VAL A 110 -8.17 7.26 -1.83
C VAL A 110 -7.93 6.51 -3.14
N ALA A 111 -8.09 5.18 -3.17
CA ALA A 111 -7.93 4.36 -4.38
C ALA A 111 -8.93 4.73 -5.48
N ALA A 112 -10.19 4.97 -5.10
CA ALA A 112 -11.21 5.41 -6.05
C ALA A 112 -10.90 6.80 -6.63
N ILE A 113 -10.43 7.73 -5.80
CA ILE A 113 -10.02 9.07 -6.26
C ILE A 113 -8.78 8.98 -7.15
N ASP A 114 -7.83 8.11 -6.81
CA ASP A 114 -6.62 7.91 -7.59
C ASP A 114 -6.93 7.37 -9.00
N GLU A 115 -7.75 6.32 -9.10
CA GLU A 115 -8.19 5.78 -10.40
C GLU A 115 -9.02 6.77 -11.20
N TYR A 116 -9.88 7.56 -10.54
CA TYR A 116 -10.59 8.65 -11.18
C TYR A 116 -9.63 9.74 -11.69
N TYR A 117 -8.59 10.07 -10.93
CA TYR A 117 -7.60 11.03 -11.39
C TYR A 117 -6.81 10.49 -12.58
N GLN A 118 -6.36 9.23 -12.53
CA GLN A 118 -5.66 8.55 -13.62
C GLN A 118 -6.52 8.46 -14.90
N SER A 119 -7.86 8.43 -14.81
CA SER A 119 -8.73 8.45 -15.99
C SER A 119 -8.60 9.70 -16.85
N HIS A 120 -8.04 10.78 -16.30
CA HIS A 120 -7.80 12.04 -16.99
C HIS A 120 -6.36 12.15 -17.53
N ILE A 121 -5.51 11.14 -17.28
CA ILE A 121 -4.11 11.14 -17.69
C ILE A 121 -3.94 10.32 -18.99
N PRO A 122 -3.35 10.91 -20.05
CA PRO A 122 -3.09 10.19 -21.30
C PRO A 122 -2.26 8.91 -21.10
N GLY A 123 -2.66 7.83 -21.79
CA GLY A 123 -1.99 6.53 -21.73
C GLY A 123 -2.28 5.70 -20.47
N ARG A 124 -3.11 6.20 -19.53
CA ARG A 124 -3.61 5.40 -18.41
C ARG A 124 -4.92 4.72 -18.78
N SER A 125 -5.07 3.46 -18.37
CA SER A 125 -6.30 2.67 -18.54
C SER A 125 -6.86 2.39 -17.16
N PRO A 126 -7.65 3.31 -16.58
CA PRO A 126 -8.24 3.13 -15.26
C PRO A 126 -9.19 1.94 -15.27
N ARG A 127 -9.21 1.17 -14.18
CA ARG A 127 -10.05 -0.02 -14.04
C ARG A 127 -10.57 -0.11 -12.62
N ILE A 128 -11.86 -0.43 -12.48
CA ILE A 128 -12.46 -0.72 -11.18
C ILE A 128 -11.68 -1.85 -10.46
N ARG A 129 -11.12 -2.80 -11.24
CA ARG A 129 -10.24 -3.86 -10.72
C ARG A 129 -9.03 -3.32 -9.94
N ASP A 130 -8.51 -2.15 -10.31
CA ASP A 130 -7.32 -1.58 -9.70
C ASP A 130 -7.63 -1.03 -8.31
N VAL A 131 -8.78 -0.34 -8.16
CA VAL A 131 -9.34 0.03 -6.84
C VAL A 131 -9.46 -1.18 -5.92
N PHE A 132 -9.91 -2.33 -6.44
CA PHE A 132 -10.02 -3.56 -5.66
C PHE A 132 -8.66 -4.11 -5.24
N ILE A 133 -7.67 -4.15 -6.14
CA ILE A 133 -6.32 -4.63 -5.82
C ILE A 133 -5.69 -3.76 -4.71
N ASP A 134 -5.83 -2.46 -4.83
CA ASP A 134 -5.29 -1.49 -3.87
C ASP A 134 -5.95 -1.63 -2.50
N THR A 135 -7.28 -1.78 -2.50
CA THR A 135 -8.05 -2.05 -1.28
C THR A 135 -7.66 -3.39 -0.64
N LEU A 136 -7.36 -4.42 -1.44
CA LEU A 136 -6.85 -5.70 -0.92
C LEU A 136 -5.49 -5.52 -0.23
N GLY A 137 -4.63 -4.62 -0.73
CA GLY A 137 -3.39 -4.22 -0.06
C GLY A 137 -3.64 -3.68 1.34
N SER A 138 -4.61 -2.77 1.47
CA SER A 138 -5.02 -2.23 2.76
C SER A 138 -5.59 -3.30 3.71
N ILE A 139 -6.43 -4.20 3.20
CA ILE A 139 -7.01 -5.30 3.99
C ILE A 139 -5.90 -6.24 4.49
N ALA A 140 -4.95 -6.61 3.63
CA ALA A 140 -3.82 -7.47 3.99
C ALA A 140 -2.99 -6.85 5.12
N ALA A 141 -2.69 -5.56 5.05
CA ALA A 141 -1.98 -4.83 6.10
C ALA A 141 -2.73 -4.88 7.44
N ILE A 142 -4.04 -4.63 7.43
CA ILE A 142 -4.88 -4.67 8.64
C ILE A 142 -4.90 -6.06 9.25
N ILE A 143 -5.08 -7.11 8.44
CA ILE A 143 -5.04 -8.50 8.92
C ILE A 143 -3.69 -8.78 9.58
N ALA A 144 -2.58 -8.41 8.96
CA ALA A 144 -1.24 -8.59 9.52
C ALA A 144 -1.07 -7.88 10.87
N ILE A 145 -1.57 -6.64 11.00
CA ILE A 145 -1.55 -5.87 12.25
C ILE A 145 -2.37 -6.58 13.35
N LEU A 146 -3.60 -7.00 13.04
CA LEU A 146 -4.49 -7.66 14.01
C LEU A 146 -3.93 -9.01 14.48
N LEU A 147 -3.36 -9.81 13.57
CA LEU A 147 -2.69 -11.07 13.91
C LEU A 147 -1.51 -10.84 14.85
N ARG A 148 -0.68 -9.82 14.56
CA ARG A 148 0.45 -9.43 15.43
C ARG A 148 -0.02 -9.01 16.81
N MET A 149 -1.08 -8.19 16.89
CA MET A 149 -1.64 -7.75 18.17
C MET A 149 -2.20 -8.92 18.99
N LYS A 150 -2.93 -9.84 18.34
CA LYS A 150 -3.47 -11.03 19.00
C LYS A 150 -2.35 -11.93 19.54
N LYS A 151 -1.30 -12.18 18.74
CA LYS A 151 -0.12 -12.95 19.18
C LYS A 151 0.54 -12.32 20.41
N PHE A 152 0.75 -11.00 20.40
CA PHE A 152 1.36 -10.29 21.52
C PHE A 152 0.50 -10.34 22.79
N SER A 153 -0.82 -10.23 22.65
CA SER A 153 -1.74 -10.36 23.80
C SER A 153 -1.77 -11.77 24.41
N ARG A 154 -1.51 -12.81 23.59
CA ARG A 154 -1.45 -14.20 24.05
C ARG A 154 -0.16 -14.48 24.82
N ILE A 155 0.99 -14.06 24.28
CA ILE A 155 2.30 -14.22 24.96
C ILE A 155 2.29 -13.58 26.35
N LYS A 156 1.78 -12.34 26.46
CA LYS A 156 1.70 -11.65 27.76
C LYS A 156 0.75 -12.34 28.75
N LYS A 157 -0.26 -13.06 28.26
CA LYS A 157 -1.14 -13.86 29.11
C LYS A 157 -0.41 -15.10 29.62
N ASP A 158 0.38 -15.75 28.77
CA ASP A 158 1.12 -16.98 29.09
C ASP A 158 2.34 -16.72 30.02
N GLU A 159 2.93 -15.52 30.02
CA GLU A 159 4.03 -15.11 30.94
C GLU A 159 3.56 -14.75 32.37
N VAL A 160 2.25 -14.59 32.58
CA VAL A 160 1.67 -14.17 33.87
C VAL A 160 1.11 -15.37 34.66
N TYR A 161 1.18 -16.58 34.11
CA TYR A 161 0.88 -17.85 34.77
C TYR A 161 2.15 -18.68 34.96
#